data_AF-A0A954QR97-F1
#
_entry.id   AF-A0A954QR97-F1
#
_cell.length_a   1.000
_cell.length_b   1.000
_cell.length_c   1.000
_cell.angle_alpha   90.00
_cell.angle_beta   90.00
_cell.angle_gamma   90.00
#
_symmetry.space_group_name_H-M   'P 1'
#
loop_
_entity.id
_entity.type
_entity.pdbx_description
1 polymer ?
#
loop_
_entity_poly.entity_id
_entity_poly.type
_entity_poly.pdbx_seq_one_letter_code
_entity_poly.pdbx_strand_id
1 'polypeptide(L)'
;MTDETQATELDAQRIADEIARERQLQKTQVQAAIELLNAGNTIPFIARYRKEATKGLDEVALRAIEDDFQRATELFQRKATILKSIEQQGALTPALRAQIERCNDKHALEELYLPYKPKRRTRAMVARERGLEPLAELLLKQQPLGRPKSDVLRDFVDPSRDVPDQEAALQGACDIVAEVWSEQADTRQFLWKEAGHGMIVSQVKRGKRDEESKFAAYFDHREPLRRVPSHRFLAMQRGESEGVLKVGLELPDDELLAQLKRRLVFQDRFEFRRELLATVEDAYQRLLVPAITSHVLNQLKEQADDEAIAVFAKNLRELLLAPPAGPQVTLGIDPGFRTGCKVAVVDGTGRFLENTTIYPTAPRSDTAGAAAVLDKLVQKYHVELIAIGNGTASRETDQFVAQWMRERGLKITKVVVSEAGASVYSASEIAGVEYPDLDVTV
;
A
#
# COMPACT_ATOMS: atom_id res chain seq x y z
N MET A 1 -4.79 35.08 8.03
CA MET A 1 -3.69 34.69 7.12
C MET A 1 -2.29 34.82 7.74
N THR A 2 -2.13 35.35 8.96
CA THR A 2 -0.81 35.53 9.60
C THR A 2 -0.46 34.47 10.65
N ASP A 3 -1.44 33.96 11.42
CA ASP A 3 -1.18 32.99 12.50
C ASP A 3 -0.86 31.56 11.99
N GLU A 4 -1.61 31.06 10.99
CA GLU A 4 -1.35 29.71 10.44
C GLU A 4 0.01 29.63 9.74
N THR A 5 0.37 30.67 8.98
CA THR A 5 1.66 30.74 8.25
C THR A 5 2.84 30.77 9.21
N GLN A 6 2.74 31.55 10.31
CA GLN A 6 3.78 31.62 11.35
C GLN A 6 3.92 30.31 12.14
N ALA A 7 2.81 29.60 12.39
CA ALA A 7 2.86 28.28 13.03
C ALA A 7 3.61 27.28 12.15
N THR A 8 3.30 27.20 10.84
CA THR A 8 4.00 26.31 9.89
C THR A 8 5.50 26.59 9.76
N GLU A 9 5.92 27.87 9.80
CA GLU A 9 7.36 28.20 9.77
C GLU A 9 8.10 27.80 11.05
N LEU A 10 7.46 27.99 12.22
CA LEU A 10 8.02 27.54 13.50
C LEU A 10 8.14 26.01 13.57
N ASP A 11 7.18 25.31 12.99
CA ASP A 11 7.15 23.85 12.96
C ASP A 11 8.24 23.29 12.03
N ALA A 12 8.46 23.92 10.87
CA ALA A 12 9.54 23.55 9.96
C ALA A 12 10.93 23.74 10.58
N GLN A 13 11.14 24.81 11.37
CA GLN A 13 12.40 25.03 12.09
C GLN A 13 12.65 23.98 13.18
N ARG A 14 11.61 23.58 13.93
CA ARG A 14 11.72 22.52 14.94
C ARG A 14 12.07 21.18 14.32
N ILE A 15 11.44 20.85 13.19
CA ILE A 15 11.73 19.63 12.43
C ILE A 15 13.18 19.65 11.94
N ALA A 16 13.65 20.76 11.35
CA ALA A 16 15.02 20.89 10.89
C ALA A 16 16.05 20.69 12.02
N ASP A 17 15.76 21.19 13.22
CA ASP A 17 16.58 21.03 14.42
C ASP A 17 16.66 19.58 14.93
N GLU A 18 15.58 18.81 14.80
CA GLU A 18 15.56 17.38 15.11
C GLU A 18 16.40 16.59 14.13
N ILE A 19 16.17 16.78 12.82
CA ILE A 19 16.93 16.10 11.75
C ILE A 19 18.42 16.39 11.85
N ALA A 20 18.79 17.64 12.12
CA ALA A 20 20.20 18.03 12.30
C ALA A 20 20.87 17.25 13.44
N ARG A 21 20.16 17.02 14.56
CA ARG A 21 20.68 16.24 15.68
C ARG A 21 20.79 14.76 15.34
N GLU A 22 19.76 14.18 14.74
CA GLU A 22 19.73 12.75 14.39
C GLU A 22 20.80 12.37 13.36
N ARG A 23 20.99 13.23 12.35
CA ARG A 23 21.98 13.02 11.28
C ARG A 23 23.37 13.56 11.61
N GLN A 24 23.56 14.16 12.78
CA GLN A 24 24.82 14.81 13.18
C GLN A 24 25.29 15.87 12.17
N LEU A 25 24.35 16.60 11.58
CA LEU A 25 24.59 17.67 10.61
C LEU A 25 24.43 19.04 11.27
N GLN A 26 24.99 20.09 10.65
CA GLN A 26 24.74 21.44 11.15
C GLN A 26 23.31 21.85 10.83
N LYS A 27 22.62 22.46 11.81
CA LYS A 27 21.26 23.00 11.65
C LYS A 27 21.09 23.85 10.39
N THR A 28 22.06 24.75 10.16
CA THR A 28 22.07 25.62 8.97
C THR A 28 22.12 24.85 7.64
N GLN A 29 22.74 23.66 7.59
CA GLN A 29 22.79 22.83 6.38
C GLN A 29 21.44 22.18 6.11
N VAL A 30 20.82 21.63 7.16
CA VAL A 30 19.50 20.98 7.07
C VAL A 30 18.42 21.99 6.72
N GLN A 31 18.44 23.16 7.37
CA GLN A 31 17.50 24.23 7.08
C GLN A 31 17.62 24.74 5.64
N ALA A 32 18.84 25.00 5.16
CA ALA A 32 19.06 25.39 3.77
C ALA A 32 18.63 24.29 2.77
N ALA A 33 18.86 23.02 3.10
CA ALA A 33 18.40 21.90 2.28
C ALA A 33 16.86 21.85 2.21
N ILE A 34 16.17 21.93 3.36
CA ILE A 34 14.70 21.93 3.43
C ILE A 34 14.11 23.13 2.68
N GLU A 35 14.67 24.33 2.85
CA GLU A 35 14.22 25.53 2.13
C GLU A 35 14.34 25.36 0.62
N LEU A 36 15.46 24.79 0.14
CA LEU A 36 15.67 24.52 -1.28
C LEU A 36 14.71 23.43 -1.79
N LEU A 37 14.49 22.36 -1.03
CA LEU A 37 13.55 21.29 -1.38
C LEU A 37 12.11 21.82 -1.45
N ASN A 38 11.68 22.60 -0.46
CA ASN A 38 10.34 23.21 -0.43
C ASN A 38 10.15 24.25 -1.55
N ALA A 39 11.23 24.92 -1.99
CA ALA A 39 11.21 25.78 -3.16
C ALA A 39 11.17 24.99 -4.50
N GLY A 40 11.05 23.66 -4.45
CA GLY A 40 10.93 22.78 -5.62
C GLY A 40 12.26 22.42 -6.29
N ASN A 41 13.40 22.69 -5.64
CA ASN A 41 14.70 22.31 -6.19
C ASN A 41 14.91 20.80 -6.02
N THR A 42 15.43 20.14 -7.07
CA THR A 42 15.72 18.71 -7.02
C THR A 42 17.02 18.42 -6.27
N ILE A 43 17.15 17.23 -5.67
CA ILE A 43 18.37 16.80 -4.99
C ILE A 43 19.63 16.95 -5.88
N PRO A 44 19.65 16.48 -7.15
CA PRO A 44 20.81 16.67 -8.02
C PRO A 44 21.13 18.15 -8.26
N PHE A 45 20.12 19.01 -8.37
CA PHE A 45 20.33 20.45 -8.51
C PHE A 45 20.97 21.04 -7.26
N ILE A 46 20.48 20.67 -6.08
CA ILE A 46 21.00 21.16 -4.81
C ILE A 46 22.45 20.71 -4.61
N ALA A 47 22.72 19.41 -4.78
CA ALA A 47 24.05 18.81 -4.63
C ALA A 47 25.09 19.45 -5.56
N ARG A 48 24.67 19.82 -6.78
CA ARG A 48 25.57 20.35 -7.81
C ARG A 48 25.70 21.88 -7.79
N TYR A 49 24.61 22.61 -7.62
CA TYR A 49 24.55 24.07 -7.83
C TYR A 49 24.22 24.88 -6.58
N ARG A 50 23.90 24.22 -5.46
CA ARG A 50 23.64 24.85 -4.16
C ARG A 50 24.52 24.25 -3.07
N LYS A 51 25.70 23.76 -3.47
CA LYS A 51 26.69 23.17 -2.58
C LYS A 51 27.17 24.13 -1.50
N GLU A 52 27.35 25.41 -1.84
CA GLU A 52 27.71 26.45 -0.87
C GLU A 52 26.59 26.70 0.15
N ALA A 53 25.34 26.78 -0.31
CA ALA A 53 24.17 27.01 0.56
C ALA A 53 23.97 25.86 1.57
N THR A 54 24.20 24.63 1.15
CA THR A 54 24.10 23.43 1.99
C THR A 54 25.42 23.04 2.67
N LYS A 55 26.48 23.83 2.48
CA LYS A 55 27.86 23.56 2.95
C LYS A 55 28.36 22.15 2.60
N GLY A 56 28.08 21.69 1.39
CA GLY A 56 28.67 20.46 0.86
C GLY A 56 27.88 19.17 1.05
N LEU A 57 26.58 19.22 1.36
CA LEU A 57 25.76 18.01 1.42
C LEU A 57 25.74 17.30 0.05
N ASP A 58 25.93 15.99 0.07
CA ASP A 58 25.83 15.14 -1.12
C ASP A 58 24.40 14.62 -1.33
N GLU A 59 24.17 13.92 -2.44
CA GLU A 59 22.85 13.40 -2.80
C GLU A 59 22.30 12.40 -1.78
N VAL A 60 23.18 11.64 -1.11
CA VAL A 60 22.80 10.66 -0.08
C VAL A 60 22.30 11.38 1.16
N ALA A 61 23.03 12.39 1.63
CA ALA A 61 22.63 13.20 2.77
C ALA A 61 21.36 14.01 2.48
N LEU A 62 21.23 14.58 1.29
CA LEU A 62 20.04 15.33 0.89
C LEU A 62 18.79 14.45 0.81
N ARG A 63 18.91 13.23 0.28
CA ARG A 63 17.80 12.27 0.26
C ARG A 63 17.40 11.84 1.67
N ALA A 64 18.37 11.57 2.54
CA ALA A 64 18.10 11.27 3.92
C ALA A 64 17.35 12.42 4.64
N ILE A 65 17.72 13.67 4.37
CA ILE A 65 17.02 14.85 4.90
C ILE A 65 15.60 14.95 4.35
N GLU A 66 15.40 14.73 3.04
CA GLU A 66 14.07 14.73 2.40
C GLU A 66 13.15 13.69 3.05
N ASP A 67 13.63 12.46 3.21
CA ASP A 67 12.88 11.36 3.83
C ASP A 67 12.55 11.63 5.30
N ASP A 68 13.52 12.14 6.08
CA ASP A 68 13.31 12.48 7.48
C ASP A 68 12.35 13.67 7.63
N PHE A 69 12.47 14.69 6.78
CA PHE A 69 11.60 15.86 6.78
C PHE A 69 10.16 15.48 6.47
N GLN A 70 9.95 14.62 5.47
CA GLN A 70 8.61 14.12 5.15
C GLN A 70 8.03 13.33 6.33
N ARG A 71 8.80 12.40 6.91
CA ARG A 71 8.37 11.59 8.07
C ARG A 71 8.01 12.46 9.27
N ALA A 72 8.85 13.44 9.59
CA ALA A 72 8.63 14.35 10.71
C ALA A 72 7.42 15.27 10.47
N THR A 73 7.21 15.71 9.23
CA THR A 73 6.03 16.50 8.82
C THR A 73 4.75 15.70 8.99
N GLU A 74 4.72 14.44 8.55
CA GLU A 74 3.58 13.54 8.75
C GLU A 74 3.30 13.31 10.24
N LEU A 75 4.34 13.08 11.04
CA LEU A 75 4.21 12.92 12.50
C LEU A 75 3.62 14.20 13.11
N PHE A 76 4.10 15.37 12.70
CA PHE A 76 3.62 16.65 13.20
C PHE A 76 2.15 16.90 12.85
N GLN A 77 1.76 16.68 11.60
CA GLN A 77 0.35 16.78 11.17
C GLN A 77 -0.54 15.79 11.95
N ARG A 78 -0.01 14.59 12.22
CA ARG A 78 -0.72 13.59 13.03
C ARG A 78 -0.88 14.04 14.48
N LYS A 79 0.16 14.62 15.12
CA LYS A 79 0.07 15.24 16.45
C LYS A 79 -1.02 16.30 16.49
N ALA A 80 -1.06 17.21 15.51
CA ALA A 80 -2.07 18.27 15.43
C ALA A 80 -3.50 17.70 15.35
N THR A 81 -3.69 16.66 14.52
CA THR A 81 -4.98 15.96 14.40
C THR A 81 -5.40 15.31 15.72
N ILE A 82 -4.47 14.66 16.41
CA ILE A 82 -4.69 14.00 17.70
C ILE A 82 -5.04 15.03 18.77
N LEU A 83 -4.25 16.11 18.91
CA LEU A 83 -4.50 17.20 19.86
C LEU A 83 -5.91 17.76 19.66
N LYS A 84 -6.29 18.07 18.42
CA LYS A 84 -7.63 18.56 18.08
C LYS A 84 -8.73 17.56 18.47
N SER A 85 -8.53 16.28 18.18
CA SER A 85 -9.48 15.22 18.53
C SER A 85 -9.69 15.11 20.05
N ILE A 86 -8.62 15.22 20.84
CA ILE A 86 -8.67 15.12 22.31
C ILE A 86 -9.27 16.40 22.92
N GLU A 87 -8.94 17.56 22.36
CA GLU A 87 -9.48 18.85 22.78
C GLU A 87 -10.99 18.93 22.55
N GLN A 88 -11.49 18.46 21.41
CA GLN A 88 -12.93 18.36 21.12
C GLN A 88 -13.69 17.47 22.10
N GLN A 89 -13.02 16.52 22.75
CA GLN A 89 -13.59 15.66 23.79
C GLN A 89 -13.50 16.29 25.19
N GLY A 90 -12.88 17.46 25.34
CA GLY A 90 -12.64 18.11 26.62
C GLY A 90 -11.62 17.38 27.50
N ALA A 91 -10.86 16.44 26.95
CA ALA A 91 -9.96 15.55 27.69
C ALA A 91 -8.48 16.00 27.66
N LEU A 92 -8.16 17.10 26.97
CA LEU A 92 -6.79 17.54 26.74
C LEU A 92 -6.22 18.28 27.96
N THR A 93 -5.53 17.54 28.85
CA THR A 93 -4.82 18.16 29.97
C THR A 93 -3.51 18.83 29.51
N PRO A 94 -2.99 19.85 30.23
CA PRO A 94 -1.69 20.44 29.92
C PRO A 94 -0.54 19.43 29.92
N ALA A 95 -0.59 18.42 30.80
CA ALA A 95 0.41 17.37 30.88
C ALA A 95 0.37 16.45 29.63
N LEU A 96 -0.82 16.04 29.19
CA LEU A 96 -1.00 15.22 28.00
C LEU A 96 -0.61 15.98 26.72
N ARG A 97 -0.98 17.26 26.62
CA ARG A 97 -0.53 18.14 25.53
C ARG A 97 0.99 18.13 25.41
N ALA A 98 1.69 18.35 26.52
CA ALA A 98 3.15 18.34 26.55
C ALA A 98 3.77 16.97 26.18
N GLN A 99 3.11 15.86 26.53
CA GLN A 99 3.56 14.52 26.13
C GLN A 99 3.41 14.29 24.62
N ILE A 100 2.27 14.67 24.04
CA ILE A 100 2.00 14.53 22.60
C ILE A 100 2.95 15.41 21.78
N GLU A 101 3.16 16.67 22.19
CA GLU A 101 4.06 17.61 21.50
C GLU A 101 5.50 17.08 21.46
N ARG A 102 5.97 16.46 22.55
CA ARG A 102 7.33 15.88 22.66
C ARG A 102 7.50 14.47 22.10
N CYS A 103 6.42 13.83 21.63
CA CYS A 103 6.47 12.45 21.18
C CYS A 103 7.11 12.34 19.79
N ASN A 104 8.26 11.70 19.67
CA ASN A 104 9.01 11.65 18.39
C ASN A 104 8.85 10.31 17.65
N ASP A 105 7.97 9.44 18.13
CA ASP A 105 7.71 8.14 17.56
C ASP A 105 6.23 7.98 17.21
N LYS A 106 5.95 7.50 16.00
CA LYS A 106 4.58 7.37 15.49
C LYS A 106 3.77 6.34 16.27
N HIS A 107 4.40 5.25 16.72
CA HIS A 107 3.72 4.21 17.48
C HIS A 107 3.36 4.71 18.88
N ALA A 108 4.33 5.30 19.60
CA ALA A 108 4.10 5.93 20.90
C ALA A 108 3.04 7.04 20.83
N LEU A 109 3.00 7.80 19.73
CA LEU A 109 1.96 8.82 19.50
C LEU A 109 0.57 8.18 19.39
N GLU A 110 0.43 7.07 18.66
CA GLU A 110 -0.83 6.33 18.58
C GLU A 110 -1.21 5.71 19.93
N GLU A 111 -0.26 5.25 20.74
CA GLU A 111 -0.52 4.77 22.11
C GLU A 111 -1.06 5.88 23.01
N LEU A 112 -0.49 7.08 22.96
CA LEU A 112 -1.01 8.25 23.70
C LEU A 112 -2.41 8.65 23.25
N TYR A 113 -2.72 8.48 21.96
CA TYR A 113 -4.05 8.78 21.42
C TYR A 113 -5.08 7.68 21.68
N LEU A 114 -4.65 6.43 21.86
CA LEU A 114 -5.51 5.26 21.96
C LEU A 114 -6.70 5.41 22.94
N PRO A 115 -6.54 6.00 24.16
CA PRO A 115 -7.65 6.20 25.09
C PRO A 115 -8.72 7.17 24.58
N TYR A 116 -8.36 8.06 23.66
CA TYR A 116 -9.19 9.16 23.15
C TYR A 116 -9.61 8.95 21.69
N LYS A 117 -9.12 7.91 21.03
CA LYS A 117 -9.52 7.60 19.66
C LYS A 117 -11.02 7.29 19.68
N PRO A 118 -11.85 8.01 18.89
CA PRO A 118 -13.29 7.80 18.85
C PRO A 118 -13.59 6.32 18.59
N LYS A 119 -13.99 5.59 19.65
CA LYS A 119 -14.37 4.19 19.51
C LYS A 119 -15.76 4.19 18.88
N ARG A 120 -15.98 3.33 17.87
CA ARG A 120 -17.35 2.94 17.50
C ARG A 120 -18.03 2.52 18.79
N ARG A 121 -19.24 3.03 19.06
CA ARG A 121 -19.98 2.67 20.29
C ARG A 121 -20.08 1.14 20.38
N THR A 122 -19.26 0.52 21.22
CA THR A 122 -19.13 -0.94 21.28
C THR A 122 -20.21 -1.52 22.20
N ARG A 123 -20.49 -2.81 22.07
CA ARG A 123 -21.42 -3.49 22.98
C ARG A 123 -20.96 -3.39 24.44
N ALA A 124 -19.64 -3.48 24.67
CA ALA A 124 -19.04 -3.30 25.98
C ALA A 124 -19.20 -1.87 26.50
N MET A 125 -18.96 -0.84 25.67
CA MET A 125 -19.21 0.56 26.08
C MET A 125 -20.67 0.79 26.50
N VAL A 126 -21.63 0.28 25.72
CA VAL A 126 -23.06 0.36 26.07
C VAL A 126 -23.32 -0.37 27.39
N ALA A 127 -22.79 -1.57 27.58
CA ALA A 127 -22.96 -2.31 28.84
C ALA A 127 -22.35 -1.59 30.06
N ARG A 128 -21.22 -0.88 29.88
CA ARG A 128 -20.63 -0.02 30.92
C ARG A 128 -21.52 1.15 31.28
N GLU A 129 -22.07 1.84 30.28
CA GLU A 129 -23.06 2.93 30.47
C GLU A 129 -24.29 2.45 31.24
N ARG A 130 -24.69 1.18 31.04
CA ARG A 130 -25.79 0.54 31.78
C ARG A 130 -25.42 0.09 33.19
N GLY A 131 -24.15 0.26 33.61
CA GLY A 131 -23.68 -0.05 34.97
C GLY A 131 -23.30 -1.52 35.20
N LEU A 132 -23.00 -2.29 34.14
CA LEU A 132 -22.70 -3.72 34.23
C LEU A 132 -21.20 -4.03 34.45
N GLU A 133 -20.34 -3.01 34.56
CA GLU A 133 -18.90 -3.19 34.83
C GLU A 133 -18.61 -4.00 36.11
N PRO A 134 -19.28 -3.79 37.26
CA PRO A 134 -18.99 -4.57 38.46
C PRO A 134 -19.34 -6.06 38.31
N LEU A 135 -20.36 -6.39 37.49
CA LEU A 135 -20.68 -7.77 37.15
C LEU A 135 -19.59 -8.37 36.25
N ALA A 136 -19.08 -7.62 35.28
CA ALA A 136 -17.97 -8.06 34.43
C ALA A 136 -16.67 -8.29 35.23
N GLU A 137 -16.34 -7.41 36.18
CA GLU A 137 -15.19 -7.60 37.08
C GLU A 137 -15.31 -8.88 37.92
N LEU A 138 -16.51 -9.17 38.42
CA LEU A 138 -16.81 -10.40 39.15
C LEU A 138 -16.62 -11.62 38.25
N LEU A 139 -17.10 -11.57 37.00
CA LEU A 139 -16.90 -12.62 36.01
C LEU A 139 -15.41 -12.85 35.68
N LEU A 140 -14.61 -11.78 35.55
CA LEU A 140 -13.17 -11.87 35.29
C LEU A 140 -12.39 -12.51 36.45
N LYS A 141 -12.78 -12.24 37.71
CA LYS A 141 -12.15 -12.82 38.90
C LYS A 141 -12.36 -14.32 39.02
N GLN A 142 -13.50 -14.83 38.52
CA GLN A 142 -13.89 -16.24 38.55
C GLN A 142 -13.88 -16.87 39.95
N GLN A 143 -14.05 -16.07 41.01
CA GLN A 143 -14.07 -16.56 42.38
C GLN A 143 -15.45 -17.15 42.73
N PRO A 144 -15.53 -18.15 43.63
CA PRO A 144 -16.81 -18.69 44.08
C PRO A 144 -17.75 -17.58 44.58
N LEU A 145 -19.01 -17.59 44.13
CA LEU A 145 -19.95 -16.50 44.40
C LEU A 145 -20.46 -16.49 45.84
N GLY A 146 -20.43 -17.64 46.52
CA GLY A 146 -21.00 -17.84 47.86
C GLY A 146 -22.54 -17.76 47.92
N ARG A 147 -23.21 -17.53 46.79
CA ARG A 147 -24.68 -17.52 46.64
C ARG A 147 -25.09 -17.91 45.20
N PRO A 148 -26.35 -18.28 44.95
CA PRO A 148 -26.82 -18.66 43.61
C PRO A 148 -26.58 -17.58 42.56
N LYS A 149 -26.19 -17.98 41.34
CA LYS A 149 -25.94 -17.05 40.23
C LYS A 149 -27.13 -16.13 39.92
N SER A 150 -28.36 -16.63 40.09
CA SER A 150 -29.59 -15.86 39.88
C SER A 150 -29.74 -14.68 40.84
N ASP A 151 -29.28 -14.84 42.10
CA ASP A 151 -29.33 -13.76 43.08
C ASP A 151 -28.26 -12.71 42.79
N VAL A 152 -27.09 -13.12 42.31
CA VAL A 152 -26.07 -12.19 41.81
C VAL A 152 -26.60 -11.38 40.64
N LEU A 153 -27.20 -12.03 39.63
CA LEU A 153 -27.72 -11.33 38.45
C LEU A 153 -28.87 -10.38 38.78
N ARG A 154 -29.72 -10.72 39.75
CA ARG A 154 -30.84 -9.87 40.17
C ARG A 154 -30.39 -8.49 40.63
N ASP A 155 -29.22 -8.39 41.27
CA ASP A 155 -28.65 -7.12 41.74
C ASP A 155 -28.28 -6.16 40.59
N PHE A 156 -28.18 -6.68 39.35
CA PHE A 156 -27.81 -5.93 38.15
C PHE A 156 -28.97 -5.73 37.16
N VAL A 157 -30.19 -6.15 37.52
CA VAL A 157 -31.39 -5.89 36.71
C VAL A 157 -31.90 -4.49 36.99
N ASP A 158 -31.85 -3.62 35.99
CA ASP A 158 -32.33 -2.25 36.07
C ASP A 158 -32.98 -1.83 34.74
N PRO A 159 -34.32 -1.97 34.61
CA PRO A 159 -35.04 -1.56 33.41
C PRO A 159 -34.88 -0.06 33.08
N SER A 160 -34.59 0.79 34.08
CA SER A 160 -34.37 2.24 33.86
C SER A 160 -33.03 2.52 33.16
N ARG A 161 -32.08 1.57 33.27
CA ARG A 161 -30.81 1.57 32.55
C ARG A 161 -30.83 0.61 31.36
N ASP A 162 -32.01 0.26 30.85
CA ASP A 162 -32.16 -0.59 29.66
C ASP A 162 -31.56 -2.00 29.86
N VAL A 163 -31.68 -2.52 31.09
CA VAL A 163 -31.35 -3.90 31.50
C VAL A 163 -32.62 -4.56 32.07
N PRO A 164 -33.51 -5.09 31.21
CA PRO A 164 -34.84 -5.53 31.63
C PRO A 164 -34.87 -6.84 32.44
N ASP A 165 -33.84 -7.69 32.30
CA ASP A 165 -33.80 -9.01 32.92
C ASP A 165 -32.36 -9.49 33.19
N GLN A 166 -32.25 -10.66 33.81
CA GLN A 166 -30.96 -11.28 34.18
C GLN A 166 -30.13 -11.67 32.95
N GLU A 167 -30.77 -11.99 31.82
CA GLU A 167 -30.10 -12.39 30.58
C GLU A 167 -29.42 -11.17 29.95
N ALA A 168 -30.10 -10.03 29.90
CA ALA A 168 -29.54 -8.75 29.45
C ALA A 168 -28.36 -8.30 30.33
N ALA A 169 -28.47 -8.46 31.65
CA ALA A 169 -27.39 -8.14 32.59
C ALA A 169 -26.15 -9.02 32.32
N LEU A 170 -26.36 -10.33 32.19
CA LEU A 170 -25.27 -11.29 31.94
C LEU A 170 -24.64 -11.08 30.56
N GLN A 171 -25.44 -10.89 29.51
CA GLN A 171 -24.96 -10.64 28.15
C GLN A 171 -24.14 -9.36 28.09
N GLY A 172 -24.61 -8.27 28.70
CA GLY A 172 -23.85 -7.02 28.74
C GLY A 172 -22.53 -7.15 29.50
N ALA A 173 -22.53 -7.85 30.65
CA ALA A 173 -21.28 -8.16 31.34
C ALA A 173 -20.34 -9.04 30.49
N CYS A 174 -20.86 -10.02 29.76
CA CYS A 174 -20.07 -10.84 28.85
C CYS A 174 -19.49 -10.03 27.67
N ASP A 175 -20.23 -9.06 27.13
CA ASP A 175 -19.70 -8.14 26.11
C ASP A 175 -18.49 -7.34 26.62
N ILE A 176 -18.52 -6.90 27.88
CA ILE A 176 -17.38 -6.24 28.55
C ILE A 176 -16.21 -7.21 28.69
N VAL A 177 -16.47 -8.42 29.20
CA VAL A 177 -15.44 -9.48 29.38
C VAL A 177 -14.77 -9.83 28.04
N ALA A 178 -15.56 -9.97 26.96
CA ALA A 178 -15.05 -10.25 25.62
C ALA A 178 -14.10 -9.15 25.11
N GLU A 179 -14.48 -7.88 25.30
CA GLU A 179 -13.63 -6.74 24.93
C GLU A 179 -12.34 -6.74 25.75
N VAL A 180 -12.42 -6.91 27.08
CA VAL A 180 -11.25 -6.98 27.97
C VAL A 180 -10.30 -8.09 27.56
N TRP A 181 -10.77 -9.31 27.34
CA TRP A 181 -9.93 -10.42 26.89
C TRP A 181 -9.32 -10.19 25.51
N SER A 182 -10.04 -9.53 24.60
CA SER A 182 -9.54 -9.22 23.26
C SER A 182 -8.43 -8.15 23.25
N GLU A 183 -8.46 -7.22 24.21
CA GLU A 183 -7.49 -6.13 24.33
C GLU A 183 -6.27 -6.53 25.18
N GLN A 184 -6.29 -7.67 25.89
CA GLN A 184 -5.16 -8.17 26.67
C GLN A 184 -3.93 -8.46 25.80
N ALA A 185 -2.78 -7.91 26.22
CA ALA A 185 -1.51 -8.03 25.50
C ALA A 185 -1.10 -9.50 25.30
N ASP A 186 -1.21 -10.33 26.33
CA ASP A 186 -0.85 -11.76 26.27
C ASP A 186 -1.73 -12.53 25.27
N THR A 187 -3.04 -12.25 25.26
CA THR A 187 -4.00 -12.84 24.29
C THR A 187 -3.62 -12.47 22.86
N ARG A 188 -3.34 -11.18 22.63
CA ARG A 188 -2.93 -10.68 21.31
C ARG A 188 -1.59 -11.24 20.87
N GLN A 189 -0.60 -11.30 21.77
CA GLN A 189 0.73 -11.82 21.47
C GLN A 189 0.68 -13.33 21.17
N PHE A 190 -0.14 -14.08 21.91
CA PHE A 190 -0.39 -15.47 21.62
C PHE A 190 -0.95 -15.65 20.21
N LEU A 191 -2.06 -14.96 19.88
CA LEU A 191 -2.66 -15.08 18.54
C LEU A 191 -1.75 -14.58 17.43
N TRP A 192 -0.93 -13.56 17.68
CA TRP A 192 0.07 -13.08 16.72
C TRP A 192 1.07 -14.18 16.36
N LYS A 193 1.60 -14.87 17.38
CA LYS A 193 2.56 -15.96 17.18
C LYS A 193 1.92 -17.10 16.38
N GLU A 194 0.69 -17.46 16.71
CA GLU A 194 -0.04 -18.54 16.04
C GLU A 194 -0.47 -18.16 14.62
N ALA A 195 -0.80 -16.89 14.37
CA ALA A 195 -1.13 -16.39 13.02
C ALA A 195 0.02 -16.58 12.03
N GLY A 196 1.27 -16.59 12.51
CA GLY A 196 2.44 -16.96 11.72
C GLY A 196 2.39 -18.39 11.14
N HIS A 197 1.50 -19.25 11.63
CA HIS A 197 1.24 -20.60 11.13
C HIS A 197 -0.07 -20.71 10.32
N GLY A 198 -0.80 -19.60 10.16
CA GLY A 198 -2.03 -19.53 9.39
C GLY A 198 -1.82 -19.65 7.88
N MET A 199 -2.95 -19.74 7.18
CA MET A 199 -3.00 -19.82 5.72
C MET A 199 -3.61 -18.53 5.16
N ILE A 200 -2.98 -17.96 4.14
CA ILE A 200 -3.67 -16.98 3.30
C ILE A 200 -4.65 -17.75 2.43
N VAL A 201 -5.90 -17.28 2.43
CA VAL A 201 -6.98 -17.85 1.64
C VAL A 201 -7.58 -16.80 0.71
N SER A 202 -7.94 -17.24 -0.49
CA SER A 202 -8.67 -16.44 -1.46
C SER A 202 -9.85 -17.22 -2.00
N GLN A 203 -11.01 -16.59 -1.99
CA GLN A 203 -12.26 -17.19 -2.47
C GLN A 203 -12.98 -16.25 -3.43
N VAL A 204 -13.58 -16.81 -4.49
CA VAL A 204 -14.44 -16.04 -5.38
C VAL A 204 -15.72 -15.58 -4.67
N LYS A 205 -16.08 -14.32 -4.85
CA LYS A 205 -17.36 -13.78 -4.34
C LYS A 205 -18.53 -14.40 -5.10
N ARG A 206 -19.65 -14.58 -4.40
CA ARG A 206 -20.86 -15.18 -4.99
C ARG A 206 -21.28 -14.41 -6.25
N GLY A 207 -21.47 -15.13 -7.36
CA GLY A 207 -21.88 -14.57 -8.65
C GLY A 207 -20.76 -13.88 -9.44
N LYS A 208 -19.49 -14.02 -9.04
CA LYS A 208 -18.31 -13.45 -9.72
C LYS A 208 -17.39 -14.51 -10.35
N ARG A 209 -17.84 -15.76 -10.41
CA ARG A 209 -17.06 -16.86 -11.00
C ARG A 209 -17.16 -16.80 -12.53
N ASP A 210 -16.00 -16.62 -13.14
CA ASP A 210 -15.78 -16.62 -14.59
C ASP A 210 -14.41 -17.28 -14.83
N GLU A 211 -14.40 -18.43 -15.53
CA GLU A 211 -13.18 -19.21 -15.75
C GLU A 211 -12.20 -18.52 -16.71
N GLU A 212 -12.66 -17.53 -17.49
CA GLU A 212 -11.80 -16.67 -18.32
C GLU A 212 -11.22 -15.49 -17.53
N SER A 213 -11.57 -15.36 -16.25
CA SER A 213 -11.05 -14.30 -15.39
C SER A 213 -9.55 -14.44 -15.18
N LYS A 214 -8.85 -13.30 -15.23
CA LYS A 214 -7.44 -13.18 -14.79
C LYS A 214 -7.20 -13.59 -13.34
N PHE A 215 -8.27 -13.77 -12.55
CA PHE A 215 -8.21 -14.21 -11.15
C PHE A 215 -8.60 -15.67 -10.93
N ALA A 216 -8.86 -16.45 -12.00
CA ALA A 216 -9.36 -17.82 -11.91
C ALA A 216 -8.49 -18.72 -11.01
N ALA A 217 -7.16 -18.56 -11.07
CA ALA A 217 -6.20 -19.28 -10.23
C ALA A 217 -6.37 -19.02 -8.71
N TYR A 218 -7.12 -17.99 -8.33
CA TYR A 218 -7.33 -17.55 -6.94
C TYR A 218 -8.76 -17.75 -6.42
N PHE A 219 -9.63 -18.45 -7.17
CA PHE A 219 -11.03 -18.65 -6.78
C PHE A 219 -11.24 -19.60 -5.60
N ASP A 220 -10.33 -20.56 -5.43
CA ASP A 220 -10.22 -21.43 -4.24
C ASP A 220 -8.74 -21.70 -3.99
N HIS A 221 -8.06 -20.69 -3.48
CA HIS A 221 -6.62 -20.74 -3.24
C HIS A 221 -6.33 -20.68 -1.75
N ARG A 222 -5.39 -21.51 -1.31
CA ARG A 222 -4.91 -21.60 0.07
C ARG A 222 -3.41 -21.85 0.07
N GLU A 223 -2.66 -21.07 0.83
CA GLU A 223 -1.23 -21.30 0.99
C GLU A 223 -0.71 -20.81 2.35
N PRO A 224 0.39 -21.39 2.88
CA PRO A 224 0.96 -20.96 4.14
C PRO A 224 1.40 -19.50 4.11
N LEU A 225 0.99 -18.70 5.11
CA LEU A 225 1.32 -17.27 5.22
C LEU A 225 2.81 -16.98 4.97
N ARG A 226 3.69 -17.77 5.58
CA ARG A 226 5.16 -17.60 5.49
C ARG A 226 5.76 -17.82 4.09
N ARG A 227 4.98 -18.35 3.15
CA ARG A 227 5.46 -18.73 1.81
C ARG A 227 4.77 -17.97 0.69
N VAL A 228 3.85 -17.06 1.01
CA VAL A 228 3.10 -16.30 0.02
C VAL A 228 4.06 -15.35 -0.71
N PRO A 229 4.26 -15.49 -2.03
CA PRO A 229 5.08 -14.54 -2.78
C PRO A 229 4.36 -13.20 -2.96
N SER A 230 5.10 -12.09 -2.95
CA SER A 230 4.57 -10.73 -3.07
C SER A 230 3.67 -10.51 -4.30
N HIS A 231 4.09 -10.96 -5.48
CA HIS A 231 3.29 -10.85 -6.71
C HIS A 231 1.95 -11.57 -6.62
N ARG A 232 1.89 -12.70 -5.91
CA ARG A 232 0.68 -13.51 -5.76
C ARG A 232 -0.27 -12.86 -4.76
N PHE A 233 0.26 -12.40 -3.64
CA PHE A 233 -0.52 -11.63 -2.67
C PHE A 233 -1.14 -10.38 -3.29
N LEU A 234 -0.35 -9.61 -4.05
CA LEU A 234 -0.83 -8.43 -4.75
C LEU A 234 -1.89 -8.77 -5.82
N ALA A 235 -1.77 -9.91 -6.51
CA ALA A 235 -2.79 -10.36 -7.45
C ALA A 235 -4.12 -10.69 -6.74
N MET A 236 -4.06 -11.35 -5.58
CA MET A 236 -5.25 -11.64 -4.75
C MET A 236 -5.88 -10.35 -4.22
N GLN A 237 -5.08 -9.42 -3.69
CA GLN A 237 -5.53 -8.10 -3.22
C GLN A 237 -6.17 -7.27 -4.34
N ARG A 238 -5.62 -7.33 -5.56
CA ARG A 238 -6.21 -6.70 -6.74
C ARG A 238 -7.57 -7.32 -7.09
N GLY A 239 -7.70 -8.64 -7.00
CA GLY A 239 -8.99 -9.30 -7.21
C GLY A 239 -10.02 -8.93 -6.15
N GLU A 240 -9.59 -8.68 -4.91
CA GLU A 240 -10.45 -8.20 -3.84
C GLU A 240 -10.93 -6.77 -4.07
N SER A 241 -10.02 -5.86 -4.45
CA SER A 241 -10.34 -4.45 -4.74
C SER A 241 -11.22 -4.29 -5.99
N GLU A 242 -11.05 -5.14 -7.00
CA GLU A 242 -11.93 -5.24 -8.18
C GLU A 242 -13.26 -5.95 -7.87
N GLY A 243 -13.48 -6.38 -6.61
CA GLY A 243 -14.74 -6.95 -6.16
C GLY A 243 -15.01 -8.38 -6.61
N VAL A 244 -13.98 -9.10 -7.07
CA VAL A 244 -14.06 -10.49 -7.57
C VAL A 244 -13.75 -11.49 -6.46
N LEU A 245 -12.70 -11.23 -5.68
CA LEU A 245 -12.21 -12.12 -4.63
C LEU A 245 -12.57 -11.61 -3.23
N LYS A 246 -12.49 -12.50 -2.25
CA LYS A 246 -12.40 -12.22 -0.83
C LYS A 246 -11.11 -12.86 -0.34
N VAL A 247 -10.21 -12.03 0.20
CA VAL A 247 -8.93 -12.49 0.75
C VAL A 247 -9.03 -12.52 2.27
N GLY A 248 -8.43 -13.53 2.90
CA GLY A 248 -8.50 -13.70 4.34
C GLY A 248 -7.34 -14.50 4.90
N LEU A 249 -7.38 -14.66 6.21
CA LEU A 249 -6.49 -15.50 6.98
C LEU A 249 -7.31 -16.64 7.59
N GLU A 250 -6.92 -17.87 7.30
CA GLU A 250 -7.47 -19.07 7.94
C GLU A 250 -6.53 -19.50 9.07
N LEU A 251 -7.09 -19.69 10.26
CA LEU A 251 -6.40 -20.11 11.48
C LEU A 251 -6.94 -21.48 11.94
N PRO A 252 -6.16 -22.27 12.70
CA PRO A 252 -6.64 -23.51 13.32
C PRO A 252 -7.58 -23.20 14.50
N ASP A 253 -8.79 -22.73 14.19
CA ASP A 253 -9.75 -22.17 15.14
C ASP A 253 -10.02 -23.07 16.36
N ASP A 254 -10.27 -24.37 16.14
CA ASP A 254 -10.59 -25.30 17.24
C ASP A 254 -9.47 -25.42 18.27
N GLU A 255 -8.22 -25.49 17.80
CA GLU A 255 -7.05 -25.60 18.67
C GLU A 255 -6.81 -24.30 19.44
N LEU A 256 -6.89 -23.16 18.74
CA LEU A 256 -6.68 -21.84 19.32
C LEU A 256 -7.75 -21.52 20.35
N LEU A 257 -9.01 -21.80 20.02
CA LEU A 257 -10.14 -21.60 20.91
C LEU A 257 -10.02 -22.49 22.15
N ALA A 258 -9.61 -23.75 22.01
CA ALA A 258 -9.38 -24.64 23.15
C ALA A 258 -8.26 -24.12 24.06
N GLN A 259 -7.18 -23.57 23.49
CA GLN A 259 -6.11 -22.94 24.25
C GLN A 259 -6.57 -21.67 24.97
N LEU A 260 -7.33 -20.80 24.28
CA LEU A 260 -7.88 -19.57 24.86
C LEU A 260 -8.85 -19.88 26.00
N LYS A 261 -9.74 -20.85 25.82
CA LYS A 261 -10.67 -21.29 26.89
C LYS A 261 -9.91 -21.73 28.14
N ARG A 262 -8.84 -22.52 28.00
CA ARG A 262 -8.00 -22.96 29.13
C ARG A 262 -7.25 -21.82 29.81
N ARG A 263 -6.79 -20.82 29.03
CA ARG A 263 -6.06 -19.66 29.58
C ARG A 263 -6.99 -18.67 30.28
N LEU A 264 -8.12 -18.36 29.65
CA LEU A 264 -9.01 -17.28 30.07
C LEU A 264 -10.05 -17.75 31.08
N VAL A 265 -10.46 -19.03 31.05
CA VAL A 265 -11.42 -19.62 31.99
C VAL A 265 -10.71 -20.66 32.84
N PHE A 266 -10.17 -20.23 33.97
CA PHE A 266 -9.22 -21.00 34.79
C PHE A 266 -9.87 -21.64 36.04
N GLN A 267 -11.16 -21.38 36.31
CA GLN A 267 -11.87 -21.96 37.46
C GLN A 267 -12.98 -22.92 37.02
N ASP A 268 -12.74 -24.22 37.16
CA ASP A 268 -13.64 -25.26 36.63
C ASP A 268 -15.00 -25.36 37.34
N ARG A 269 -15.07 -24.91 38.59
CA ARG A 269 -16.32 -24.95 39.39
C ARG A 269 -17.05 -23.62 39.46
N PHE A 270 -16.59 -22.62 38.70
CA PHE A 270 -17.21 -21.30 38.70
C PHE A 270 -18.63 -21.37 38.11
N GLU A 271 -19.58 -20.70 38.77
CA GLU A 271 -21.01 -20.80 38.51
C GLU A 271 -21.41 -20.25 37.13
N PHE A 272 -20.60 -19.33 36.57
CA PHE A 272 -20.76 -18.76 35.22
C PHE A 272 -19.81 -19.36 34.17
N ARG A 273 -19.17 -20.50 34.45
CA ARG A 273 -18.16 -21.10 33.56
C ARG A 273 -18.70 -21.34 32.14
N ARG A 274 -19.94 -21.81 32.00
CA ARG A 274 -20.52 -22.10 30.67
C ARG A 274 -20.63 -20.82 29.85
N GLU A 275 -21.10 -19.75 30.47
CA GLU A 275 -21.29 -18.45 29.85
C GLU A 275 -19.94 -17.83 29.50
N LEU A 276 -18.94 -17.93 30.39
CA LEU A 276 -17.58 -17.51 30.08
C LEU A 276 -16.95 -18.25 28.90
N LEU A 277 -17.17 -19.57 28.77
CA LEU A 277 -16.67 -20.34 27.61
C LEU A 277 -17.29 -19.85 26.30
N ALA A 278 -18.59 -19.52 26.30
CA ALA A 278 -19.25 -18.92 25.15
C ALA A 278 -18.73 -17.50 24.87
N THR A 279 -18.42 -16.74 25.92
CA THR A 279 -17.79 -15.41 25.79
C THR A 279 -16.39 -15.49 25.15
N VAL A 280 -15.60 -16.53 25.44
CA VAL A 280 -14.31 -16.75 24.75
C VAL A 280 -14.53 -16.99 23.25
N GLU A 281 -15.55 -17.79 22.88
CA GLU A 281 -15.90 -18.05 21.47
C GLU A 281 -16.30 -16.77 20.73
N ASP A 282 -17.18 -15.98 21.33
CA ASP A 282 -17.61 -14.69 20.77
C ASP A 282 -16.44 -13.71 20.67
N ALA A 283 -15.61 -13.57 21.72
CA ALA A 283 -14.41 -12.73 21.69
C ALA A 283 -13.45 -13.17 20.58
N TYR A 284 -13.26 -14.48 20.41
CA TYR A 284 -12.41 -15.04 19.37
C TYR A 284 -12.91 -14.68 17.96
N GLN A 285 -14.16 -15.01 17.65
CA GLN A 285 -14.72 -14.84 16.30
C GLN A 285 -15.00 -13.37 15.95
N ARG A 286 -15.53 -12.58 16.89
CA ARG A 286 -16.01 -11.22 16.63
C ARG A 286 -14.92 -10.16 16.73
N LEU A 287 -13.94 -10.35 17.61
CA LEU A 287 -12.96 -9.32 17.96
C LEU A 287 -11.54 -9.73 17.57
N LEU A 288 -11.10 -10.91 18.00
CA LEU A 288 -9.71 -11.33 17.84
C LEU A 288 -9.37 -11.71 16.39
N VAL A 289 -10.16 -12.59 15.75
CA VAL A 289 -9.93 -13.04 14.36
C VAL A 289 -9.93 -11.88 13.35
N PRO A 290 -10.90 -10.93 13.37
CA PRO A 290 -10.87 -9.78 12.47
C PRO A 290 -9.67 -8.87 12.69
N ALA A 291 -9.28 -8.64 13.96
CA ALA A 291 -8.16 -7.79 14.30
C ALA A 291 -6.82 -8.40 13.81
N ILE A 292 -6.59 -9.69 14.09
CA ILE A 292 -5.37 -10.37 13.66
C ILE A 292 -5.29 -10.50 12.14
N THR A 293 -6.43 -10.82 11.48
CA THR A 293 -6.50 -10.90 10.02
C THR A 293 -6.13 -9.57 9.37
N SER A 294 -6.73 -8.46 9.83
CA SER A 294 -6.45 -7.13 9.29
C SER A 294 -4.99 -6.75 9.48
N HIS A 295 -4.43 -7.04 10.66
CA HIS A 295 -3.04 -6.72 10.96
C HIS A 295 -2.06 -7.51 10.08
N VAL A 296 -2.26 -8.81 9.94
CA VAL A 296 -1.42 -9.69 9.10
C VAL A 296 -1.50 -9.28 7.62
N LEU A 297 -2.70 -9.04 7.09
CA LEU A 297 -2.88 -8.66 5.69
C LEU A 297 -2.24 -7.30 5.38
N ASN A 298 -2.34 -6.33 6.28
CA ASN A 298 -1.71 -5.02 6.12
C ASN A 298 -0.18 -5.13 6.13
N GLN A 299 0.39 -5.92 7.05
CA GLN A 299 1.84 -6.13 7.09
C GLN A 299 2.33 -6.82 5.80
N LEU A 300 1.60 -7.84 5.34
CA LEU A 300 1.94 -8.54 4.12
C LEU A 300 1.82 -7.63 2.88
N LYS A 301 0.87 -6.68 2.89
CA LYS A 301 0.71 -5.67 1.84
C LYS A 301 1.89 -4.72 1.78
N GLU A 302 2.30 -4.18 2.91
CA GLU A 302 3.45 -3.28 3.02
C GLU A 302 4.72 -3.96 2.49
N GLN A 303 5.00 -5.18 2.96
CA GLN A 303 6.14 -5.98 2.49
C GLN A 303 6.08 -6.27 0.99
N ALA A 304 4.91 -6.62 0.47
CA ALA A 304 4.74 -6.92 -0.94
C ALA A 304 4.88 -5.69 -1.84
N ASP A 305 4.40 -4.54 -1.38
CA ASP A 305 4.57 -3.26 -2.08
C ASP A 305 6.03 -2.84 -2.14
N ASP A 306 6.75 -2.92 -1.02
CA ASP A 306 8.17 -2.57 -0.96
C ASP A 306 9.00 -3.43 -1.93
N GLU A 307 8.75 -4.74 -1.97
CA GLU A 307 9.41 -5.65 -2.91
C GLU A 307 9.08 -5.28 -4.37
N ALA A 308 7.81 -5.03 -4.67
CA ALA A 308 7.38 -4.67 -6.02
C ALA A 308 7.98 -3.33 -6.48
N ILE A 309 7.96 -2.32 -5.62
CA ILE A 309 8.54 -1.00 -5.89
C ILE A 309 10.04 -1.10 -6.10
N ALA A 310 10.76 -1.89 -5.29
CA ALA A 310 12.19 -2.10 -5.46
C ALA A 310 12.52 -2.72 -6.84
N VAL A 311 11.71 -3.68 -7.30
CA VAL A 311 11.85 -4.26 -8.66
C VAL A 311 11.56 -3.21 -9.73
N PHE A 312 10.49 -2.41 -9.60
CA PHE A 312 10.18 -1.35 -10.57
C PHE A 312 11.26 -0.28 -10.63
N ALA A 313 11.76 0.16 -9.48
CA ALA A 313 12.84 1.15 -9.39
C ALA A 313 14.12 0.65 -10.06
N LYS A 314 14.46 -0.63 -9.84
CA LYS A 314 15.61 -1.27 -10.50
C LYS A 314 15.42 -1.32 -12.03
N ASN A 315 14.26 -1.79 -12.50
CA ASN A 315 13.98 -1.90 -13.93
C ASN A 315 14.00 -0.53 -14.61
N LEU A 316 13.42 0.51 -13.98
CA LEU A 316 13.44 1.87 -14.49
C LEU A 316 14.88 2.42 -14.54
N ARG A 317 15.68 2.18 -13.50
CA ARG A 317 17.09 2.59 -13.48
C ARG A 317 17.88 1.95 -14.62
N GLU A 318 17.70 0.66 -14.86
CA GLU A 318 18.35 -0.05 -15.96
C GLU A 318 17.94 0.53 -17.32
N LEU A 319 16.66 0.88 -17.49
CA LEU A 319 16.16 1.51 -18.72
C LEU A 319 16.77 2.92 -18.93
N LEU A 320 16.81 3.75 -17.89
CA LEU A 320 17.35 5.11 -17.95
C LEU A 320 18.88 5.15 -18.17
N LEU A 321 19.59 4.10 -17.75
CA LEU A 321 21.04 3.98 -17.88
C LEU A 321 21.46 3.11 -19.09
N ALA A 322 20.52 2.69 -19.92
CA ALA A 322 20.81 1.98 -21.15
C ALA A 322 21.72 2.84 -22.04
N PRO A 323 22.82 2.29 -22.60
CA PRO A 323 23.70 3.05 -23.47
C PRO A 323 22.93 3.65 -24.67
N PRO A 324 23.04 4.96 -24.93
CA PRO A 324 22.40 5.55 -26.09
C PRO A 324 23.08 5.05 -27.37
N ALA A 325 22.29 4.73 -28.40
CA ALA A 325 22.80 4.29 -29.70
C ALA A 325 23.56 5.40 -30.44
N GLY A 326 23.31 6.66 -30.11
CA GLY A 326 23.98 7.83 -30.69
C GLY A 326 23.19 8.46 -31.85
N PRO A 327 23.78 9.45 -32.54
CA PRO A 327 23.12 10.27 -33.54
C PRO A 327 23.04 9.58 -34.90
N GLN A 328 22.21 8.54 -35.00
CA GLN A 328 22.01 7.74 -36.22
C GLN A 328 20.57 7.84 -36.71
N VAL A 329 20.36 7.84 -38.02
CA VAL A 329 19.00 7.86 -38.59
C VAL A 329 18.30 6.57 -38.20
N THR A 330 17.16 6.71 -37.50
CA THR A 330 16.47 5.60 -36.85
C THR A 330 15.05 5.47 -37.38
N LEU A 331 14.69 4.25 -37.76
CA LEU A 331 13.32 3.85 -38.07
C LEU A 331 12.73 3.14 -36.85
N GLY A 332 11.76 3.79 -36.20
CA GLY A 332 10.98 3.22 -35.10
C GLY A 332 9.77 2.45 -35.62
N ILE A 333 9.50 1.29 -35.03
CA ILE A 333 8.32 0.46 -35.32
C ILE A 333 7.60 0.17 -34.01
N ASP A 334 6.41 0.73 -33.85
CA ASP A 334 5.44 0.35 -32.81
C ASP A 334 4.60 -0.83 -33.32
N PRO A 335 4.76 -2.06 -32.79
CA PRO A 335 4.08 -3.23 -33.31
C PRO A 335 2.58 -3.23 -33.03
N GLY A 336 1.81 -3.82 -33.94
CA GLY A 336 0.39 -4.04 -33.74
C GLY A 336 -0.17 -5.11 -34.66
N PHE A 337 -1.25 -5.77 -34.21
CA PHE A 337 -2.02 -6.71 -35.04
C PHE A 337 -3.06 -5.97 -35.88
N ARG A 338 -4.24 -5.72 -35.30
CA ARG A 338 -5.41 -5.17 -35.99
C ARG A 338 -5.22 -3.73 -36.47
N THR A 339 -4.49 -2.90 -35.72
CA THR A 339 -4.22 -1.49 -36.06
C THR A 339 -2.97 -1.31 -36.91
N GLY A 340 -2.29 -2.41 -37.27
CA GLY A 340 -1.01 -2.38 -37.96
C GLY A 340 0.15 -1.90 -37.08
N CYS A 341 1.35 -1.98 -37.64
CA CYS A 341 2.56 -1.45 -37.03
C CYS A 341 2.77 -0.01 -37.52
N LYS A 342 2.97 0.92 -36.59
CA LYS A 342 3.22 2.32 -36.92
C LYS A 342 4.72 2.48 -37.06
N VAL A 343 5.10 3.18 -38.11
CA VAL A 343 6.49 3.36 -38.50
C VAL A 343 6.75 4.84 -38.50
N ALA A 344 7.83 5.26 -37.84
CA ALA A 344 8.30 6.64 -37.83
C ALA A 344 9.80 6.66 -38.14
N VAL A 345 10.25 7.65 -38.89
CA VAL A 345 11.67 7.88 -39.15
C VAL A 345 12.09 9.18 -38.48
N VAL A 346 13.18 9.13 -37.72
CA VAL A 346 13.86 10.29 -37.15
C VAL A 346 15.29 10.39 -37.67
N ASP A 347 15.78 11.60 -37.89
CA ASP A 347 17.19 11.79 -38.28
C ASP A 347 18.14 11.63 -37.08
N GLY A 348 19.45 11.76 -37.33
CA GLY A 348 20.48 11.65 -36.28
C GLY A 348 20.41 12.74 -35.20
N THR A 349 19.60 13.79 -35.37
CA THR A 349 19.32 14.79 -34.33
C THR A 349 18.07 14.47 -33.51
N GLY A 350 17.31 13.44 -33.89
CA GLY A 350 16.02 13.09 -33.30
C GLY A 350 14.83 13.81 -33.94
N ARG A 351 15.05 14.59 -35.02
CA ARG A 351 13.96 15.29 -35.70
C ARG A 351 13.10 14.30 -36.48
N PHE A 352 11.79 14.39 -36.30
CA PHE A 352 10.79 13.64 -37.06
C PHE A 352 10.86 13.96 -38.57
N LEU A 353 10.86 12.93 -39.41
CA LEU A 353 10.96 13.04 -40.86
C LEU A 353 9.69 12.58 -41.59
N GLU A 354 9.21 11.38 -41.28
CA GLU A 354 8.05 10.77 -41.94
C GLU A 354 7.48 9.64 -41.08
N ASN A 355 6.17 9.45 -41.13
CA ASN A 355 5.48 8.30 -40.55
C ASN A 355 4.62 7.56 -41.59
N THR A 356 4.30 6.31 -41.28
CA THR A 356 3.34 5.51 -42.04
C THR A 356 2.82 4.35 -41.18
N THR A 357 1.90 3.57 -41.73
CA THR A 357 1.39 2.35 -41.09
C THR A 357 1.52 1.18 -42.05
N ILE A 358 2.15 0.11 -41.58
CA ILE A 358 2.31 -1.14 -42.32
C ILE A 358 1.54 -2.26 -41.64
N TYR A 359 1.21 -3.32 -42.39
CA TYR A 359 0.39 -4.42 -41.89
C TYR A 359 1.06 -5.79 -42.11
N PRO A 360 2.28 -6.02 -41.58
CA PRO A 360 3.01 -7.26 -41.83
C PRO A 360 2.46 -8.47 -41.06
N THR A 361 1.68 -8.24 -40.01
CA THR A 361 1.15 -9.27 -39.10
C THR A 361 -0.35 -9.53 -39.33
N ALA A 362 -0.88 -10.58 -38.69
CA ALA A 362 -2.30 -10.88 -38.72
C ALA A 362 -3.14 -9.69 -38.18
N PRO A 363 -4.34 -9.44 -38.71
CA PRO A 363 -5.08 -10.29 -39.65
C PRO A 363 -4.80 -10.04 -41.13
N ARG A 364 -4.09 -8.94 -41.49
CA ARG A 364 -3.92 -8.55 -42.89
C ARG A 364 -2.72 -9.24 -43.56
N SER A 365 -1.63 -9.43 -42.82
CA SER A 365 -0.43 -10.16 -43.28
C SER A 365 0.11 -9.70 -44.64
N ASP A 366 0.06 -8.39 -44.92
CA ASP A 366 0.55 -7.75 -46.14
C ASP A 366 2.06 -7.51 -46.03
N THR A 367 2.82 -8.60 -46.01
CA THR A 367 4.28 -8.59 -45.86
C THR A 367 4.97 -7.96 -47.08
N ALA A 368 4.45 -8.17 -48.29
CA ALA A 368 5.01 -7.59 -49.51
C ALA A 368 4.81 -6.06 -49.54
N GLY A 369 3.62 -5.57 -49.21
CA GLY A 369 3.35 -4.14 -49.11
C GLY A 369 4.17 -3.48 -48.02
N ALA A 370 4.24 -4.10 -46.83
CA ALA A 370 5.09 -3.63 -45.74
C ALA A 370 6.56 -3.53 -46.14
N ALA A 371 7.11 -4.57 -46.80
CA ALA A 371 8.49 -4.59 -47.26
C ALA A 371 8.78 -3.47 -48.28
N ALA A 372 7.87 -3.23 -49.23
CA ALA A 372 8.01 -2.18 -50.23
C ALA A 372 8.00 -0.76 -49.60
N VAL A 373 7.23 -0.57 -48.54
CA VAL A 373 7.22 0.68 -47.77
C VAL A 373 8.55 0.86 -47.02
N LEU A 374 9.04 -0.17 -46.32
CA LEU A 374 10.32 -0.12 -45.63
C LEU A 374 11.49 0.12 -46.59
N ASP A 375 11.47 -0.48 -47.78
CA ASP A 375 12.49 -0.25 -48.82
C ASP A 375 12.58 1.22 -49.21
N LYS A 376 11.43 1.88 -49.40
CA LYS A 376 11.37 3.31 -49.73
C LYS A 376 11.94 4.17 -48.61
N LEU A 377 11.55 3.92 -47.36
CA LEU A 377 12.00 4.71 -46.22
C LEU A 377 13.50 4.54 -45.97
N VAL A 378 14.01 3.31 -46.01
CA VAL A 378 15.44 3.02 -45.81
C VAL A 378 16.29 3.65 -46.91
N GLN A 379 15.87 3.56 -48.17
CA GLN A 379 16.60 4.19 -49.28
C GLN A 379 16.55 5.72 -49.23
N LYS A 380 15.38 6.29 -48.92
CA LYS A 380 15.16 7.74 -48.89
C LYS A 380 15.94 8.43 -47.77
N TYR A 381 15.98 7.82 -46.59
CA TYR A 381 16.54 8.43 -45.38
C TYR A 381 17.89 7.86 -44.96
N HIS A 382 18.41 6.85 -45.66
CA HIS A 382 19.66 6.17 -45.29
C HIS A 382 19.64 5.65 -43.85
N VAL A 383 18.58 4.95 -43.49
CA VAL A 383 18.36 4.41 -42.14
C VAL A 383 19.53 3.51 -41.72
N GLU A 384 20.05 3.76 -40.51
CA GLU A 384 21.16 3.02 -39.91
C GLU A 384 20.70 2.10 -38.77
N LEU A 385 19.62 2.49 -38.09
CA LEU A 385 19.04 1.78 -36.96
C LEU A 385 17.55 1.46 -37.17
N ILE A 386 17.12 0.29 -36.72
CA ILE A 386 15.69 -0.05 -36.58
C ILE A 386 15.40 -0.36 -35.12
N ALA A 387 14.50 0.40 -34.50
CA ALA A 387 14.02 0.19 -33.15
C ALA A 387 12.62 -0.42 -33.20
N ILE A 388 12.40 -1.56 -32.53
CA ILE A 388 11.10 -2.25 -32.51
C ILE A 388 10.59 -2.29 -31.07
N GLY A 389 9.39 -1.76 -30.82
CA GLY A 389 8.73 -1.83 -29.51
C GLY A 389 8.53 -3.29 -29.05
N ASN A 390 8.56 -3.53 -27.74
CA ASN A 390 8.46 -4.88 -27.17
C ASN A 390 7.03 -5.28 -26.75
N GLY A 391 5.99 -4.59 -27.26
CA GLY A 391 4.60 -4.89 -26.94
C GLY A 391 3.93 -5.95 -27.80
N THR A 392 2.64 -5.71 -28.03
CA THR A 392 1.76 -6.65 -28.73
C THR A 392 2.18 -6.79 -30.19
N ALA A 393 2.34 -8.03 -30.67
CA ALA A 393 2.84 -8.36 -32.01
C ALA A 393 4.33 -8.05 -32.26
N SER A 394 5.10 -7.73 -31.21
CA SER A 394 6.54 -7.44 -31.33
C SER A 394 7.34 -8.61 -31.89
N ARG A 395 7.06 -9.84 -31.44
CA ARG A 395 7.74 -11.06 -31.92
C ARG A 395 7.52 -11.28 -33.42
N GLU A 396 6.28 -11.18 -33.89
CA GLU A 396 5.91 -11.35 -35.29
C GLU A 396 6.52 -10.24 -36.16
N THR A 397 6.51 -9.00 -35.66
CA THR A 397 7.12 -7.85 -36.32
C THR A 397 8.64 -8.01 -36.42
N ASP A 398 9.29 -8.46 -35.34
CA ASP A 398 10.73 -8.71 -35.28
C ASP A 398 11.17 -9.79 -36.28
N GLN A 399 10.38 -10.86 -36.40
CA GLN A 399 10.59 -11.93 -37.38
C GLN A 399 10.45 -11.43 -38.81
N PHE A 400 9.40 -10.66 -39.10
CA PHE A 400 9.19 -10.04 -40.40
C PHE A 400 10.36 -9.12 -40.78
N VAL A 401 10.76 -8.21 -39.90
CA VAL A 401 11.88 -7.28 -40.15
C VAL A 401 13.19 -8.03 -40.35
N ALA A 402 13.48 -9.05 -39.52
CA ALA A 402 14.68 -9.87 -39.66
C ALA A 402 14.73 -10.65 -40.99
N GLN A 403 13.58 -11.14 -41.46
CA GLN A 403 13.49 -11.77 -42.77
C GLN A 403 13.71 -10.76 -43.89
N TRP A 404 12.99 -9.64 -43.87
CA TRP A 404 13.09 -8.56 -44.85
C TRP A 404 14.54 -8.05 -44.99
N MET A 405 15.24 -7.80 -43.87
CA MET A 405 16.64 -7.38 -43.88
C MET A 405 17.58 -8.40 -44.53
N ARG A 406 17.37 -9.71 -44.24
CA ARG A 406 18.19 -10.80 -44.80
C ARG A 406 18.01 -10.91 -46.31
N GLU A 407 16.77 -10.84 -46.80
CA GLU A 407 16.45 -10.93 -48.23
C GLU A 407 17.11 -9.81 -49.05
N ARG A 408 17.35 -8.65 -48.43
CA ARG A 408 17.96 -7.46 -49.07
C ARG A 408 19.44 -7.27 -48.76
N GLY A 409 20.02 -8.12 -47.93
CA GLY A 409 21.41 -7.97 -47.50
C GLY A 409 21.70 -6.66 -46.77
N LEU A 410 20.71 -6.11 -46.05
CA LEU A 410 20.84 -4.83 -45.36
C LEU A 410 21.78 -4.95 -44.16
N LYS A 411 22.70 -3.99 -44.01
CA LYS A 411 23.63 -3.87 -42.87
C LYS A 411 23.15 -2.81 -41.88
N ILE A 412 21.88 -2.90 -41.49
CA ILE A 412 21.23 -2.01 -40.53
C ILE A 412 21.21 -2.70 -39.17
N THR A 413 21.43 -1.96 -38.09
CA THR A 413 21.36 -2.53 -36.74
C THR A 413 19.91 -2.52 -36.26
N LYS A 414 19.37 -3.70 -35.95
CA LYS A 414 18.01 -3.87 -35.41
C LYS A 414 18.08 -4.12 -33.91
N VAL A 415 17.29 -3.39 -33.13
CA VAL A 415 17.17 -3.55 -31.67
C VAL A 415 15.71 -3.58 -31.23
N VAL A 416 15.42 -4.38 -30.21
CA VAL A 416 14.12 -4.35 -29.52
C VAL A 416 14.24 -3.39 -28.35
N VAL A 417 13.27 -2.49 -28.21
CA VAL A 417 13.23 -1.43 -27.19
C VAL A 417 11.97 -1.55 -26.33
N SER A 418 12.05 -1.06 -25.10
CA SER A 418 10.87 -0.97 -24.23
C SER A 418 9.89 0.05 -24.78
N GLU A 419 8.62 -0.30 -24.90
CA GLU A 419 7.54 0.65 -25.21
C GLU A 419 6.91 1.28 -23.96
N ALA A 420 7.45 0.97 -22.77
CA ALA A 420 6.95 1.50 -21.51
C ALA A 420 6.96 3.04 -21.54
N GLY A 421 5.77 3.63 -21.45
CA GLY A 421 5.57 5.08 -21.46
C GLY A 421 5.31 5.68 -22.85
N ALA A 422 5.47 4.95 -23.96
CA ALA A 422 5.23 5.47 -25.31
C ALA A 422 3.77 5.89 -25.51
N SER A 423 2.82 5.05 -25.11
CA SER A 423 1.38 5.37 -25.19
C SER A 423 0.98 6.52 -24.27
N VAL A 424 1.57 6.59 -23.07
CA VAL A 424 1.36 7.69 -22.12
C VAL A 424 1.87 9.01 -22.70
N TYR A 425 3.05 8.99 -23.32
CA TYR A 425 3.61 10.15 -24.02
C TYR A 425 2.72 10.56 -25.19
N SER A 426 2.32 9.63 -26.07
CA SER A 426 1.52 9.96 -27.26
C SER A 426 0.20 10.67 -26.92
N ALA A 427 -0.42 10.31 -25.79
CA ALA A 427 -1.66 10.92 -25.30
C ALA A 427 -1.44 12.13 -24.35
N SER A 428 -0.19 12.55 -24.16
CA SER A 428 0.15 13.64 -23.26
C SER A 428 0.04 15.01 -23.94
N GLU A 429 -0.16 16.05 -23.13
CA GLU A 429 -0.18 17.43 -23.61
C GLU A 429 1.14 17.83 -24.29
N ILE A 430 2.28 17.35 -23.77
CA ILE A 430 3.59 17.66 -24.34
C ILE A 430 3.77 17.10 -25.75
N ALA A 431 3.29 15.88 -26.03
CA ALA A 431 3.31 15.33 -27.38
C ALA A 431 2.40 16.12 -28.33
N GLY A 432 1.24 16.58 -27.84
CA GLY A 432 0.35 17.46 -28.61
C GLY A 432 0.99 18.82 -28.94
N VAL A 433 1.91 19.31 -28.11
CA VAL A 433 2.71 20.52 -28.38
C VAL A 433 3.86 20.23 -29.36
N GLU A 434 4.54 19.10 -29.22
CA GLU A 434 5.67 18.73 -30.09
C GLU A 434 5.23 18.34 -31.50
N TYR A 435 4.08 17.67 -31.63
CA TYR A 435 3.56 17.12 -32.89
C TYR A 435 2.04 17.32 -33.05
N PRO A 436 1.56 18.57 -33.18
CA PRO A 436 0.11 18.88 -33.20
C PRO A 436 -0.64 18.28 -34.40
N ASP A 437 0.06 18.00 -35.50
CA ASP A 437 -0.53 17.50 -36.75
C ASP A 437 -0.45 15.97 -36.88
N LEU A 438 0.18 15.27 -35.92
CA LEU A 438 0.24 13.81 -35.91
C LEU A 438 -0.95 13.22 -35.14
N ASP A 439 -1.42 12.07 -35.62
CA ASP A 439 -2.41 11.29 -34.89
C ASP A 439 -1.79 10.68 -33.63
N VAL A 440 -2.59 10.52 -32.57
CA VAL A 440 -2.16 9.97 -31.27
C VAL A 440 -1.53 8.57 -31.36
N THR A 441 -1.77 7.85 -32.45
CA THR A 441 -1.20 6.51 -32.65
C THR A 441 0.23 6.50 -33.18
N VAL A 442 0.78 7.66 -33.57
CA VAL A 442 2.08 7.82 -34.24
C VAL A 442 3.20 8.10 -33.26
#